data_AF-A0A7W6RF56-F1
#
_entry.id   AF-A0A7W6RF56-F1
#
_cell.length_a   1.000
_cell.length_b   1.000
_cell.length_c   1.000
_cell.angle_alpha   90.00
_cell.angle_beta   90.00
_cell.angle_gamma   90.00
#
_symmetry.space_group_name_H-M   'P 1'
#
loop_
_entity.id
_entity.type
_entity.pdbx_description
1 polymer ?
#
loop_
_entity_poly.entity_id
_entity_poly.type
_entity_poly.pdbx_seq_one_letter_code
_entity_poly.pdbx_strand_id
1 'polypeptide(L)'
;MIARAVIGLAVVGGIAVAAVLPALSGTVDEERTGASAERLIQVHCARCHPPLPDGGWTQMTLVRRDRAGWMAVMGRMVTDYQTAAGIEDRRRLADYLAEHWGVE
;
A
#
# COMPACT_ATOMS: atom_id res chain seq x y z
N MET A 1 -1.46 -28.74 -53.93
CA MET A 1 -0.38 -29.59 -53.38
C MET A 1 0.64 -28.69 -52.71
N ILE A 2 0.89 -28.89 -51.42
CA ILE A 2 1.72 -28.07 -50.54
C ILE A 2 3.18 -28.55 -50.67
N ALA A 3 4.12 -27.65 -50.93
CA ALA A 3 5.55 -27.91 -50.80
C ALA A 3 6.15 -26.90 -49.81
N ARG A 4 6.66 -27.43 -48.70
CA ARG A 4 7.36 -26.70 -47.64
C ARG A 4 8.79 -26.45 -48.10
N ALA A 5 9.34 -25.27 -47.82
CA ALA A 5 10.78 -25.04 -47.84
C ALA A 5 11.17 -24.22 -46.61
N VAL A 6 12.29 -24.61 -46.02
CA VAL A 6 12.72 -24.33 -44.66
C VAL A 6 13.93 -23.37 -44.71
N ILE A 7 14.16 -22.66 -43.60
CA ILE A 7 15.42 -22.07 -43.14
C ILE A 7 15.85 -20.74 -43.77
N GLY A 8 16.06 -19.76 -42.88
CA GLY A 8 16.87 -18.58 -43.13
C GLY A 8 17.07 -17.76 -41.85
N LEU A 9 17.95 -18.23 -40.97
CA LEU A 9 18.50 -17.41 -39.88
C LEU A 9 19.54 -16.46 -40.49
N ALA A 10 19.36 -15.15 -40.35
CA ALA A 10 20.41 -14.17 -40.61
C ALA A 10 20.44 -13.14 -39.47
N VAL A 11 21.62 -13.08 -38.84
CA VAL A 11 21.98 -12.24 -37.70
C VAL A 11 22.51 -10.89 -38.21
N VAL A 12 22.42 -9.87 -37.34
CA VAL A 12 23.30 -8.69 -37.20
C VAL A 12 22.74 -7.34 -37.70
N GLY A 13 22.73 -6.37 -36.77
CA GLY A 13 22.70 -4.92 -37.01
C GLY A 13 21.41 -4.28 -36.48
N GLY A 14 21.33 -3.66 -35.31
CA GLY A 14 22.30 -2.78 -34.67
C GLY A 14 21.80 -1.34 -34.81
N ILE A 15 20.89 -0.88 -33.93
CA ILE A 15 20.68 0.54 -33.64
C ILE A 15 20.36 0.67 -32.15
N ALA A 16 21.28 1.32 -31.42
CA ALA A 16 21.06 1.78 -30.07
C ALA A 16 20.08 2.96 -30.09
N VAL A 17 18.99 2.86 -29.34
CA VAL A 17 18.19 4.02 -28.90
C VAL A 17 18.25 4.03 -27.38
N ALA A 18 19.07 4.94 -26.84
CA ALA A 18 18.98 5.34 -25.45
C ALA A 18 17.85 6.37 -25.34
N ALA A 19 16.80 6.10 -24.55
CA ALA A 19 15.99 7.13 -23.89
C ALA A 19 14.98 6.53 -22.90
N VAL A 20 15.29 6.70 -21.61
CA VAL A 20 14.39 7.07 -20.50
C VAL A 20 13.00 6.42 -20.46
N LEU A 21 12.86 5.37 -19.65
CA LEU A 21 11.59 5.11 -18.95
C LEU A 21 11.83 5.33 -17.46
N PRO A 22 11.27 6.40 -16.86
CA PRO A 22 11.37 6.61 -15.44
C PRO A 22 10.49 5.59 -14.72
N ALA A 23 10.98 5.12 -13.58
CA ALA A 23 10.31 4.34 -12.55
C ALA A 23 8.76 4.40 -12.57
N LEU A 24 8.12 3.38 -13.13
CA LEU A 24 6.70 3.06 -12.94
C LEU A 24 6.49 2.00 -11.84
N SER A 25 7.45 1.85 -10.92
CA SER A 25 7.37 0.87 -9.84
C SER A 25 6.62 1.36 -8.60
N GLY A 26 6.20 2.63 -8.56
CA GLY A 26 5.59 3.24 -7.37
C GLY A 26 4.08 2.98 -7.20
N THR A 27 3.34 2.80 -8.29
CA THR A 27 1.85 2.80 -8.21
C THR A 27 1.26 1.45 -7.80
N VAL A 28 1.93 0.34 -8.11
CA VAL A 28 1.40 -1.01 -7.86
C VAL A 28 1.51 -1.41 -6.38
N ASP A 29 2.51 -0.90 -5.68
CA ASP A 29 2.72 -1.20 -4.26
C ASP A 29 1.85 -0.33 -3.36
N GLU A 30 1.58 0.91 -3.76
CA GLU A 30 0.73 1.87 -3.03
C GLU A 30 -0.74 1.44 -3.01
N GLU A 31 -1.29 1.04 -4.16
CA GLU A 31 -2.70 0.60 -4.27
C GLU A 31 -2.93 -0.73 -3.52
N ARG A 32 -1.93 -1.63 -3.55
CA ARG A 32 -1.96 -2.88 -2.77
C ARG A 32 -1.84 -2.61 -1.28
N THR A 33 -0.96 -1.69 -0.88
CA THR A 33 -0.72 -1.35 0.54
C THR A 33 -1.93 -0.62 1.11
N GLY A 34 -2.50 0.36 0.41
CA GLY A 34 -3.73 1.07 0.78
C GLY A 34 -4.92 0.12 0.92
N ALA A 35 -5.22 -0.69 -0.10
CA ALA A 35 -6.30 -1.68 -0.04
C ALA A 35 -6.09 -2.71 1.09
N SER A 36 -4.83 -3.05 1.41
CA SER A 36 -4.50 -3.92 2.54
C SER A 36 -4.71 -3.23 3.89
N ALA A 37 -4.35 -1.95 4.03
CA ALA A 37 -4.47 -1.19 5.26
C ALA A 37 -5.95 -0.89 5.57
N GLU A 38 -6.73 -0.48 4.59
CA GLU A 38 -8.17 -0.26 4.74
C GLU A 38 -8.90 -1.53 5.18
N ARG A 39 -8.49 -2.69 4.63
CA ARG A 39 -8.98 -4.00 5.09
C ARG A 39 -8.60 -4.27 6.54
N LEU A 40 -7.35 -3.97 6.94
CA LEU A 40 -6.91 -4.11 8.34
C LEU A 40 -7.74 -3.21 9.28
N ILE A 41 -8.06 -1.99 8.86
CA ILE A 41 -8.94 -1.07 9.61
C ILE A 41 -10.33 -1.70 9.79
N GLN A 42 -10.91 -2.26 8.72
CA GLN A 42 -12.22 -2.91 8.82
C GLN A 42 -12.22 -4.10 9.80
N VAL A 43 -11.17 -4.93 9.76
CA VAL A 43 -11.08 -6.12 10.60
C VAL A 43 -10.82 -5.78 12.06
N HIS A 44 -9.93 -4.82 12.35
CA HIS A 44 -9.41 -4.62 13.69
C HIS A 44 -9.94 -3.36 14.40
N CYS A 45 -10.42 -2.36 13.67
CA CYS A 45 -10.65 -1.01 14.21
C CYS A 45 -12.10 -0.53 14.03
N ALA A 46 -12.71 -0.84 12.88
CA ALA A 46 -13.98 -0.24 12.46
C ALA A 46 -15.16 -0.54 13.40
N ARG A 47 -15.08 -1.62 14.18
CA ARG A 47 -16.09 -1.95 15.21
C ARG A 47 -16.24 -0.84 16.25
N CYS A 48 -15.12 -0.23 16.68
CA CYS A 48 -15.11 0.81 17.71
C CYS A 48 -14.89 2.21 17.11
N HIS A 49 -14.36 2.28 15.89
CA HIS A 49 -14.09 3.51 15.17
C HIS A 49 -14.83 3.46 13.83
N PRO A 50 -16.14 3.73 13.82
CA PRO A 50 -16.94 3.58 12.61
C PRO A 50 -16.49 4.53 11.51
N PRO A 51 -16.75 4.15 10.24
CA PRO A 51 -16.47 5.02 9.09
C PRO A 51 -17.29 6.31 9.17
N LEU A 52 -16.72 7.39 8.64
CA LEU A 52 -17.40 8.67 8.53
C LEU A 52 -18.21 8.75 7.22
N PRO A 53 -19.29 9.57 7.16
CA PRO A 53 -20.13 9.70 5.96
C PRO A 53 -19.35 10.12 4.70
N ASP A 54 -18.34 10.97 4.88
CA ASP A 54 -17.54 11.56 3.80
C ASP A 54 -16.22 10.81 3.56
N GLY A 55 -16.07 9.62 4.16
CA GLY A 55 -14.85 8.80 4.09
C GLY A 55 -13.95 8.94 5.31
N GLY A 56 -13.10 7.93 5.52
CA GLY A 56 -12.24 7.82 6.71
C GLY A 56 -12.96 7.26 7.95
N TRP A 57 -12.37 7.41 9.14
CA TRP A 57 -12.87 6.83 10.39
C TRP A 57 -12.76 7.80 11.59
N THR A 58 -13.73 7.69 12.50
CA THR A 58 -14.00 8.66 13.59
C THR A 58 -12.79 9.04 14.46
N GLN A 59 -11.78 8.17 14.63
CA GLN A 59 -10.57 8.49 15.43
C GLN A 59 -9.27 8.55 14.61
N MET A 60 -9.28 7.97 13.41
CA MET A 60 -8.10 7.88 12.54
C MET A 60 -7.98 9.12 11.65
N THR A 61 -9.12 9.69 11.25
CA THR A 61 -9.20 10.86 10.36
C THR A 61 -9.25 12.18 11.14
N LEU A 62 -9.91 12.19 12.31
CA LEU A 62 -10.10 13.43 13.08
C LEU A 62 -8.87 13.88 13.87
N VAL A 63 -7.90 12.99 14.08
CA VAL A 63 -6.68 13.31 14.84
C VAL A 63 -5.45 12.99 14.00
N ARG A 64 -4.68 14.02 13.68
CA ARG A 64 -3.43 13.88 12.93
C ARG A 64 -2.26 13.54 13.85
N ARG A 65 -1.38 12.64 13.41
CA ARG A 65 -0.19 12.20 14.14
C ARG A 65 0.90 11.81 13.15
N ASP A 66 2.15 11.98 13.52
CA ASP A 66 3.25 11.39 12.77
C ASP A 66 3.23 9.85 12.86
N ARG A 67 4.08 9.20 12.07
CA ARG A 67 4.18 7.73 12.04
C ARG A 67 4.47 7.12 13.41
N ALA A 68 5.37 7.73 14.20
CA ALA A 68 5.72 7.24 15.52
C ALA A 68 4.54 7.36 16.49
N GLY A 69 3.79 8.46 16.43
CA GLY A 69 2.56 8.66 17.19
C GLY A 69 1.49 7.62 16.86
N TRP A 70 1.31 7.28 15.58
CA TRP A 70 0.38 6.21 15.18
C TRP A 70 0.80 4.84 15.73
N MET A 71 2.10 4.51 15.66
CA MET A 71 2.63 3.28 16.27
C MET A 71 2.35 3.21 17.77
N ALA A 72 2.54 4.31 18.50
CA ALA A 72 2.27 4.38 19.93
C ALA A 72 0.77 4.17 20.24
N VAL A 73 -0.13 4.77 19.45
CA VAL A 73 -1.58 4.58 19.60
C VAL A 73 -1.96 3.12 19.38
N MET A 74 -1.46 2.48 18.33
CA MET A 74 -1.75 1.07 18.07
C MET A 74 -1.13 0.13 19.10
N GLY A 75 0.04 0.46 19.64
CA GLY A 75 0.60 -0.19 20.82
C GLY A 75 -0.39 -0.20 21.97
N ARG A 76 -0.94 0.98 22.30
CA ARG A 76 -1.96 1.13 23.33
C ARG A 76 -3.24 0.35 23.01
N MET A 77 -3.69 0.31 21.76
CA MET A 77 -4.89 -0.46 21.39
C MET A 77 -4.72 -1.97 21.64
N VAL A 78 -3.52 -2.51 21.40
CA VAL A 78 -3.21 -3.91 21.71
C VAL A 78 -3.11 -4.14 23.21
N THR A 79 -2.41 -3.27 23.94
CA THR A 79 -2.18 -3.46 25.38
C THR A 79 -3.43 -3.23 26.22
N ASP A 80 -4.14 -2.13 25.97
CA ASP A 80 -5.22 -1.67 26.85
C ASP A 80 -6.60 -2.17 26.39
N TYR A 81 -6.77 -2.37 25.07
CA TYR A 81 -8.04 -2.74 24.46
C TYR A 81 -8.00 -4.10 23.73
N GLN A 82 -6.87 -4.82 23.83
CA GLN A 82 -6.70 -6.19 23.35
C GLN A 82 -7.06 -6.39 21.87
N THR A 83 -6.78 -5.38 21.03
CA THR A 83 -6.97 -5.54 19.59
C THR A 83 -6.01 -6.59 19.03
N ALA A 84 -6.50 -7.42 18.11
CA ALA A 84 -5.74 -8.55 17.56
C ALA A 84 -4.76 -8.16 16.43
N ALA A 85 -4.38 -6.88 16.32
CA ALA A 85 -3.48 -6.41 15.26
C ALA A 85 -2.03 -6.77 15.60
N GLY A 86 -1.41 -7.62 14.76
CA GLY A 86 -0.01 -8.02 14.92
C GLY A 86 0.97 -6.85 14.75
N ILE A 87 2.25 -7.05 15.09
CA ILE A 87 3.27 -5.97 14.92
C ILE A 87 3.38 -5.48 13.47
N GLU A 88 3.25 -6.38 12.50
CA GLU A 88 3.38 -6.05 11.09
C GLU A 88 2.16 -5.27 10.58
N ASP A 89 0.95 -5.69 10.95
CA ASP A 89 -0.27 -4.96 10.62
C ASP A 89 -0.27 -3.56 11.22
N ARG A 90 0.26 -3.40 12.44
CA ARG A 90 0.42 -2.08 13.07
C ARG A 90 1.40 -1.18 12.30
N ARG A 91 2.49 -1.74 11.76
CA ARG A 91 3.43 -0.96 10.92
C ARG A 91 2.75 -0.49 9.65
N ARG A 92 2.07 -1.39 8.94
CA ARG A 92 1.32 -1.05 7.71
C ARG A 92 0.26 0.01 7.96
N LEU A 93 -0.50 -0.14 9.05
CA LEU A 93 -1.47 0.86 9.46
C LEU A 93 -0.80 2.20 9.80
N ALA A 94 0.38 2.20 10.42
CA ALA A 94 1.07 3.45 10.78
C ALA A 94 1.61 4.16 9.55
N ASP A 95 2.13 3.42 8.58
CA ASP A 95 2.57 3.93 7.29
C ASP A 95 1.40 4.59 6.56
N TYR A 96 0.30 3.85 6.37
CA TYR A 96 -0.91 4.34 5.71
C TYR A 96 -1.51 5.57 6.40
N LEU A 97 -1.67 5.54 7.72
CA LEU A 97 -2.27 6.66 8.47
C LEU A 97 -1.37 7.90 8.50
N ALA A 98 -0.06 7.74 8.52
CA ALA A 98 0.87 8.86 8.45
C ALA A 98 0.90 9.48 7.04
N GLU A 99 0.79 8.67 6.00
CA GLU A 99 0.72 9.16 4.62
C GLU A 99 -0.57 9.98 4.39
N HIS A 100 -1.71 9.49 4.88
CA HIS A 100 -3.02 10.08 4.58
C HIS A 100 -3.45 11.18 5.57
N TRP A 101 -3.07 11.04 6.84
CA TRP A 101 -3.47 11.95 7.93
C TRP A 101 -2.31 12.31 8.85
N GLY A 102 -1.07 12.23 8.37
CA GLY A 102 0.12 12.56 9.13
C GLY A 102 0.27 14.03 9.46
N VAL A 103 1.15 14.35 10.40
CA VAL A 103 1.79 15.68 10.47
C VAL A 103 3.24 15.52 10.02
N GLU A 104 3.76 16.53 9.31
CA GLU A 104 5.17 16.59 8.86
C GLU A 104 6.14 16.71 10.05
#